data_AF-A0A536FKC5-F1
#
_entry.id   AF-A0A536FKC5-F1
#
_cell.length_a   1.000
_cell.length_b   1.000
_cell.length_c   1.000
_cell.angle_alpha   90.00
_cell.angle_beta   90.00
_cell.angle_gamma   90.00
#
_symmetry.space_group_name_H-M   'P 1'
#
loop_
_entity.id
_entity.type
_entity.pdbx_description
1 polymer ?
#
loop_
_entity_poly.entity_id
_entity_poly.type
_entity_poly.pdbx_seq_one_letter_code
_entity_poly.pdbx_strand_id
1 'polypeptide(L)'
;MERIDSCHSIWLFDTERMRFRRVPKETSIDTPALESDWEPYYGLEISPDSGAFAVALNQSRTRLLRSWRHTEPCEHCAPVTVDVDATGEVSLAEASEPNTG
;
A
#
# COMPACT_ATOMS: atom_id res chain seq x y z
N MET A 1 20.41 0.65 -3.23
CA MET A 1 19.04 0.61 -3.79
C MET A 1 18.32 -0.60 -3.25
N GLU A 2 17.18 -0.40 -2.58
CA GLU A 2 16.36 -1.45 -1.98
C GLU A 2 15.10 -1.70 -2.81
N ARG A 3 14.59 -2.93 -2.78
CA ARG A 3 13.40 -3.34 -3.53
C ARG A 3 12.40 -4.01 -2.60
N ILE A 4 11.15 -3.62 -2.71
CA ILE A 4 10.02 -4.27 -2.05
C ILE A 4 8.96 -4.62 -3.09
N ASP A 5 8.63 -5.90 -3.20
CA ASP A 5 7.55 -6.37 -4.05
C ASP A 5 6.23 -6.35 -3.26
N SER A 6 5.21 -5.74 -3.83
CA SER A 6 3.80 -5.83 -3.41
C SER A 6 3.02 -6.67 -4.41
N CYS A 7 1.75 -7.02 -4.10
CA CYS A 7 0.94 -7.86 -4.99
C CYS A 7 0.88 -7.33 -6.44
N HIS A 8 0.71 -6.02 -6.64
CA HIS A 8 0.53 -5.41 -7.97
C HIS A 8 1.67 -4.46 -8.40
N SER A 9 2.64 -4.22 -7.53
CA SER A 9 3.67 -3.20 -7.80
C SER A 9 5.01 -3.58 -7.19
N ILE A 10 6.06 -3.12 -7.82
CA ILE A 10 7.45 -3.20 -7.38
C ILE A 10 7.82 -1.80 -6.89
N TRP A 11 8.24 -1.71 -5.65
CA TRP A 11 8.71 -0.48 -5.03
C TRP A 11 10.23 -0.49 -5.02
N LEU A 12 10.81 0.57 -5.54
CA LEU A 12 12.25 0.71 -5.68
C LEU A 12 12.70 1.94 -4.90
N PHE A 13 13.58 1.75 -3.92
CA PHE A 13 14.04 2.79 -3.00
C PHE A 13 15.52 3.09 -3.23
N ASP A 14 15.81 4.34 -3.52
CA ASP A 14 17.15 4.92 -3.57
C ASP A 14 17.39 5.61 -2.22
N THR A 15 18.00 4.86 -1.30
CA THR A 15 18.31 5.30 0.08
C THR A 15 19.43 6.33 0.13
N GLU A 16 20.27 6.41 -0.90
CA GLU A 16 21.34 7.40 -0.98
C GLU A 16 20.78 8.79 -1.32
N ARG A 17 19.76 8.83 -2.19
CA ARG A 17 19.10 10.08 -2.61
C ARG A 17 17.73 10.33 -1.97
N MET A 18 17.31 9.49 -1.03
CA MET A 18 16.04 9.59 -0.30
C MET A 18 14.81 9.71 -1.22
N ARG A 19 14.77 8.87 -2.27
CA ARG A 19 13.68 8.84 -3.26
C ARG A 19 13.24 7.42 -3.58
N PHE A 20 12.00 7.25 -4.01
CA PHE A 20 11.43 5.96 -4.38
C PHE A 20 10.64 6.07 -5.68
N ARG A 21 10.47 4.95 -6.39
CA ARG A 21 9.54 4.85 -7.52
C ARG A 21 8.70 3.59 -7.41
N ARG A 22 7.50 3.64 -7.98
CA ARG A 22 6.58 2.51 -8.06
C ARG A 22 6.44 2.08 -9.50
N VAL A 23 6.64 0.79 -9.74
CA VAL A 23 6.52 0.19 -11.07
C VAL A 23 5.44 -0.88 -10.99
N PRO A 24 4.39 -0.88 -11.82
CA PRO A 24 3.45 -1.99 -11.89
C PRO A 24 4.19 -3.30 -12.19
N LYS A 25 3.78 -4.43 -11.62
CA LYS A 25 4.48 -5.72 -11.83
C LYS A 25 4.56 -6.14 -13.30
N GLU A 26 3.62 -5.68 -14.13
CA GLU A 26 3.56 -5.94 -15.57
C GLU A 26 4.53 -5.07 -16.39
N THR A 27 5.16 -4.08 -15.76
CA THR A 27 6.12 -3.17 -16.41
C THR A 27 7.55 -3.59 -16.11
N SER A 28 8.38 -3.72 -17.15
CA SER A 28 9.80 -4.06 -17.00
C SER A 28 10.57 -3.00 -16.22
N ILE A 29 11.16 -3.39 -15.09
CA ILE A 29 12.00 -2.51 -14.25
C ILE A 29 13.32 -2.13 -14.91
N ASP A 30 13.75 -2.88 -15.92
CA ASP A 30 14.96 -2.66 -16.73
C ASP A 30 14.83 -1.48 -17.70
N THR A 31 13.62 -0.96 -17.89
CA THR A 31 13.42 0.29 -18.63
C THR A 31 14.09 1.43 -17.86
N PRO A 32 14.94 2.26 -18.52
CA PRO A 32 15.58 3.39 -17.86
C PRO A 32 14.53 4.33 -17.27
N ALA A 33 14.63 4.57 -15.96
CA ALA A 33 13.73 5.48 -15.26
C ALA A 33 14.12 6.94 -15.54
N LEU A 34 13.14 7.78 -15.84
CA LEU A 34 13.27 9.22 -15.90
C LEU A 34 13.34 9.79 -14.48
N GLU A 35 13.87 11.00 -14.32
CA GLU A 35 13.86 11.67 -13.01
C GLU A 35 12.44 11.88 -12.48
N SER A 36 11.47 12.11 -13.37
CA SER A 36 10.05 12.27 -13.03
C SER A 36 9.39 11.00 -12.48
N ASP A 37 9.99 9.82 -12.66
CA ASP A 37 9.47 8.57 -12.09
C ASP A 37 9.76 8.46 -10.58
N TRP A 38 10.65 9.30 -10.07
CA TRP A 38 11.10 9.27 -8.68
C TRP A 38 10.41 10.33 -7.83
N GLU A 39 9.91 9.90 -6.66
CA GLU A 39 9.30 10.75 -5.65
C GLU A 39 10.16 10.73 -4.37
N PRO A 40 10.37 11.86 -3.68
CA PRO A 40 11.06 11.86 -2.40
C PRO A 40 10.28 11.07 -1.34
N TYR A 41 10.99 10.39 -0.44
CA TYR A 41 10.40 9.84 0.78
C TYR A 41 11.21 10.24 2.00
N TYR A 42 10.56 10.23 3.16
CA TYR A 42 11.10 10.73 4.42
C TYR A 42 11.11 9.68 5.53
N GLY A 43 10.67 8.46 5.21
CA GLY A 43 10.65 7.33 6.10
C GLY A 43 10.06 6.11 5.42
N LEU A 44 10.58 4.94 5.78
CA LEU A 44 10.07 3.64 5.41
C LEU A 44 9.87 2.85 6.71
N GLU A 45 8.64 2.45 6.98
CA GLU A 45 8.28 1.66 8.15
C GLU A 45 7.82 0.29 7.67
N ILE A 46 8.45 -0.78 8.13
CA ILE A 46 8.10 -2.16 7.75
C ILE A 46 7.70 -2.90 9.01
N SER A 47 6.49 -3.45 9.02
CA SER A 47 5.99 -4.33 10.07
C SER A 47 6.58 -5.72 9.86
N PRO A 48 7.41 -6.23 10.78
CA PRO A 48 8.07 -7.52 10.63
C PRO A 48 7.06 -8.69 10.65
N ASP A 49 5.98 -8.53 11.40
CA ASP A 49 4.98 -9.57 11.67
C ASP A 49 4.03 -9.79 10.48
N SER A 50 3.43 -8.71 9.97
CA SER A 50 2.39 -8.78 8.92
C SER A 50 2.92 -8.53 7.51
N GLY A 51 4.20 -8.14 7.37
CA GLY A 51 4.75 -7.69 6.10
C GLY A 51 4.13 -6.40 5.56
N ALA A 52 3.26 -5.72 6.31
CA ALA A 52 2.77 -4.39 5.98
C ALA A 52 3.92 -3.38 6.00
N PHE A 53 3.90 -2.40 5.10
CA PHE A 53 4.84 -1.30 5.12
C PHE A 53 4.20 0.03 4.76
N ALA A 54 4.80 1.12 5.24
CA ALA A 54 4.37 2.48 4.99
C ALA A 54 5.55 3.35 4.53
N VAL A 55 5.32 4.16 3.51
CA VAL A 55 6.28 5.15 2.98
C VAL A 55 5.78 6.54 3.33
N ALA A 56 6.59 7.33 4.05
CA ALA A 56 6.26 8.70 4.37
C ALA A 56 6.62 9.65 3.21
N LEU A 57 5.62 10.37 2.70
CA LEU A 57 5.75 11.31 1.58
C LEU A 57 6.10 12.74 2.02
N ASN A 58 6.11 13.00 3.33
CA ASN A 58 6.51 14.29 3.88
C ASN A 58 7.31 14.13 5.18
N GLN A 59 8.09 15.16 5.53
CA GLN A 59 8.91 15.18 6.74
C GLN A 59 8.09 14.99 8.02
N SER A 60 6.87 15.54 8.05
CA SER A 60 5.94 15.41 9.18
C SER A 60 5.36 14.01 9.34
N ARG A 61 5.60 13.08 8.38
CA ARG A 61 5.08 11.71 8.36
C ARG A 61 3.55 11.59 8.49
N THR A 62 2.83 12.62 8.06
CA THR A 62 1.36 12.64 8.05
C THR A 62 0.78 12.12 6.75
N ARG A 63 1.55 12.18 5.65
CA ARG A 63 1.18 11.60 4.36
C ARG A 63 1.91 10.28 4.18
N LEU A 64 1.17 9.17 4.25
CA LEU A 64 1.71 7.81 4.16
C LEU A 64 1.10 7.08 2.96
N LEU A 65 1.95 6.40 2.17
CA LEU A 65 1.49 5.32 1.29
C LEU A 65 1.65 4.00 2.02
N ARG A 66 0.58 3.21 2.10
CA ARG A 66 0.59 1.91 2.77
C ARG A 66 0.42 0.79 1.77
N SER A 67 1.17 -0.29 1.94
CA SER A 67 1.02 -1.50 1.16
C SER A 67 1.53 -2.71 1.93
N TRP A 68 1.49 -3.88 1.30
CA TRP A 68 1.95 -5.14 1.88
C TRP A 68 3.04 -5.72 1.01
N ARG A 69 4.05 -6.32 1.66
CA ARG A 69 5.05 -7.14 1.00
C ARG A 69 4.36 -8.39 0.46
N HIS A 70 4.72 -8.77 -0.75
CA HIS A 70 4.32 -10.02 -1.35
C HIS A 70 5.27 -11.12 -0.87
N THR A 71 4.82 -11.91 0.09
CA THR A 71 5.50 -13.10 0.59
C THR A 71 4.61 -14.31 0.38
N GLU A 72 5.13 -15.42 -0.14
CA GLU A 72 4.35 -16.66 -0.28
C GLU A 72 4.28 -17.42 1.06
N PRO A 73 3.10 -17.90 1.50
CA PRO A 73 1.77 -17.71 0.90
C PRO A 73 1.24 -16.28 1.11
N CYS A 74 0.75 -15.64 0.04
CA CYS A 74 0.31 -14.24 0.10
C CYS A 74 -1.21 -14.16 0.26
N GLU A 75 -1.66 -13.74 1.44
CA GLU A 75 -3.07 -13.59 1.82
C GLU A 75 -3.84 -12.63 0.90
N HIS A 76 -3.15 -11.63 0.36
CA HIS A 76 -3.72 -10.60 -0.52
C HIS A 76 -3.72 -10.98 -2.00
N CYS A 77 -3.00 -12.02 -2.37
CA CYS A 77 -2.88 -12.51 -3.74
C CYS A 77 -3.59 -13.86 -3.93
N ALA A 78 -4.05 -14.51 -2.85
CA ALA A 78 -4.96 -15.63 -2.96
C ALA A 78 -6.22 -15.18 -3.71
N PRO A 79 -6.79 -16.01 -4.59
CA PRO A 79 -8.09 -15.70 -5.15
C PRO A 79 -9.02 -15.56 -3.95
N VAL A 80 -9.66 -14.40 -3.83
CA VAL A 80 -10.93 -14.30 -3.13
C VAL A 80 -11.84 -15.33 -3.80
N THR A 81 -11.86 -16.55 -3.27
CA THR A 81 -13.08 -17.34 -3.27
C THR A 81 -14.01 -16.57 -2.35
N VAL A 82 -14.56 -15.47 -2.87
CA VAL A 82 -15.89 -15.06 -2.48
C VAL A 82 -16.74 -16.28 -2.80
N ASP A 83 -17.00 -17.11 -1.80
CA ASP A 83 -18.29 -17.76 -1.74
C ASP A 83 -19.29 -16.61 -1.78
N VAL A 84 -19.85 -16.38 -2.97
CA VAL A 84 -20.89 -15.39 -3.23
C VAL A 84 -22.17 -15.96 -2.64
N ASP A 85 -22.24 -16.05 -1.32
CA ASP A 85 -23.48 -16.19 -0.55
C ASP A 85 -23.33 -15.55 0.84
N ALA A 86 -22.88 -14.29 0.86
CA ALA A 86 -23.07 -13.42 2.00
C ALA A 86 -23.44 -12.03 1.49
N THR A 87 -24.62 -11.93 0.89
CA THR A 87 -25.32 -10.66 0.67
C THR A 87 -25.69 -10.08 2.03
N GLY A 88 -24.73 -9.42 2.68
CA GLY A 88 -24.94 -8.61 3.86
C GLY A 88 -25.09 -7.15 3.44
N GLU A 89 -26.32 -6.69 3.21
CA GLU A 89 -26.61 -5.27 3.12
C GLU A 89 -26.31 -4.62 4.49
N VAL A 90 -25.38 -3.67 4.54
CA VAL A 90 -25.21 -2.81 5.71
C VAL A 90 -25.95 -1.50 5.45
N SER A 91 -27.19 -1.43 5.92
CA SER A 91 -27.93 -0.16 6.00
C SER A 91 -27.36 0.67 7.15
N LEU A 92 -26.59 1.71 6.82
CA LEU A 92 -26.20 2.73 7.78
C LEU A 92 -27.33 3.76 7.88
N ALA A 93 -28.17 3.66 8.91
CA ALA A 93 -29.01 4.76 9.34
C ALA A 93 -28.56 5.16 10.76
N GLU A 94 -27.96 6.35 10.81
CA GLU A 94 -27.36 6.96 11.98
C GLU A 94 -28.37 7.15 13.11
N ALA A 95 -27.90 6.91 14.33
CA ALA A 95 -28.59 7.29 15.54
C ALA A 95 -28.71 8.82 15.62
N SER A 96 -29.91 9.32 15.91
CA SER A 96 -30.08 10.61 16.57
C SER A 96 -31.16 10.45 17.63
N GLU A 97 -30.78 10.89 18.82
CA GLU A 97 -31.34 10.67 20.16
C GLU A 97 -32.74 11.25 20.40
N PRO A 98 -33.40 10.89 21.52
CA PRO A 98 -34.82 11.17 21.76
C PRO A 98 -35.02 12.61 22.26
N ASN A 99 -36.15 13.23 21.89
CA ASN A 99 -36.65 14.38 22.64
C ASN A 99 -38.17 14.37 22.76
N THR A 100 -38.61 14.39 24.02
CA THR A 100 -39.97 14.48 24.51
C THR A 100 -40.46 15.93 24.39
N GLY A 101 -41.71 16.12 23.96
CA GLY A 101 -42.41 17.40 23.99
C GLY A 101 -43.79 17.32 23.37
#